data_AF-A0A6H5L766-F1
#
_entry.id   AF-A0A6H5L766-F1
#
_cell.length_a   1.000
_cell.length_b   1.000
_cell.length_c   1.000
_cell.angle_alpha   90.00
_cell.angle_beta   90.00
_cell.angle_gamma   90.00
#
_symmetry.space_group_name_H-M   'P 1'
#
loop_
_entity.id
_entity.type
_entity.pdbx_description
1 polymer ?
#
loop_
_entity_poly.entity_id
_entity_poly.type
_entity_poly.pdbx_seq_one_letter_code
_entity_poly.pdbx_strand_id
1 'polypeptide(L)'
;MELPDALSPDNPGHTQTIYQAIEASTQSPVPEVRKPAEQLLKACEELPGYTSVLAAIATTHAAPTDARATAVILLKNMVRVRWRSRGGRGAVVGDREKAALREVLAGAGMEEPEERVVSQLAVLMGKIARVDWPGQWPQLFPNLVASLVSGIPRRQRMSLCGTNEVLKELSMKRIGFDKASFIKTSVDLLPVLCQAWDSQWAIIEGLLPSVAAGNVPVPGGSDGATAAVEAVSLGTVCIKIIRRLLQFGIPGLDHPSIELLFSGLLHRMQSVVAALEQHQAKARAALNPNLGGGKEEREAVFLGELQELAERMACTAVDAQKDHPIGFRRYLSAYLSFFCEQLSAMVRSRVTCPSKGVGGKGAGVGAVAGGGLWREAPETFGGVVDPQSIGPFCIQCMSFVANVVSCSSYREEVLQKVQLC
;
A
#
# COMPACT_ATOMS: atom_id res chain seq x y z
N MET A 1 10.35 41.30 7.68
CA MET A 1 10.89 40.41 8.73
C MET A 1 12.28 40.04 8.24
N GLU A 2 13.33 40.52 8.89
CA GLU A 2 14.69 40.12 8.53
C GLU A 2 14.86 38.65 8.94
N LEU A 3 15.38 37.84 8.01
CA LEU A 3 15.59 36.42 8.24
C LEU A 3 16.90 36.21 8.99
N PRO A 4 16.96 35.28 9.95
CA PRO A 4 18.21 34.96 10.64
C PRO A 4 19.19 34.25 9.70
N ASP A 5 20.49 34.33 10.00
CA ASP A 5 21.53 33.64 9.23
C ASP A 5 21.44 32.11 9.31
N ALA A 6 20.87 31.58 10.41
CA ALA A 6 20.61 30.16 10.59
C ALA A 6 19.40 29.92 11.50
N LEU A 7 18.66 28.85 11.21
CA LEU A 7 17.57 28.35 12.03
C LEU A 7 18.08 27.29 13.00
N SER A 8 17.40 27.15 14.14
CA SER A 8 17.72 26.15 15.15
C SER A 8 16.44 25.61 15.75
N PRO A 9 16.24 24.28 15.83
CA PRO A 9 15.07 23.70 16.49
C PRO A 9 15.06 23.97 18.00
N ASP A 10 16.24 24.17 18.60
CA ASP A 10 16.39 24.48 20.02
C ASP A 10 16.01 25.93 20.36
N ASN A 11 15.83 26.79 19.34
CA ASN A 11 15.30 28.13 19.51
C ASN A 11 13.77 28.09 19.31
N PRO A 12 12.96 28.25 20.38
CA PRO A 12 11.51 28.18 20.30
C PRO A 12 10.93 29.25 19.36
N GLY A 13 11.58 30.40 19.24
CA GLY A 13 11.15 31.48 18.33
C GLY A 13 11.20 31.05 16.87
N HIS A 14 12.29 30.39 16.45
CA HIS A 14 12.43 29.90 15.07
C HIS A 14 11.38 28.83 14.75
N THR A 15 11.22 27.84 15.63
CA THR A 15 10.23 26.78 15.48
C THR A 15 8.80 27.36 15.42
N GLN A 16 8.51 28.33 16.30
CA GLN A 16 7.20 29.00 16.34
C GLN A 16 6.92 29.81 15.07
N THR A 17 7.90 30.55 14.53
CA THR A 17 7.74 31.33 13.30
C THR A 17 7.43 30.43 12.10
N ILE A 18 8.19 29.33 11.94
CA ILE A 18 7.95 28.37 10.84
C ILE A 18 6.60 27.66 11.02
N TYR A 19 6.26 27.29 12.25
CA TYR A 19 4.97 26.69 12.57
C TYR A 19 3.80 27.62 12.21
N GLN A 20 3.85 28.88 12.62
CA GLN A 20 2.82 29.88 12.27
C GLN A 20 2.71 30.11 10.76
N ALA A 21 3.83 30.09 10.04
CA ALA A 21 3.81 30.19 8.59
C ALA A 21 3.15 28.96 7.93
N ILE A 22 3.40 27.76 8.46
CA ILE A 22 2.72 26.53 8.01
C ILE A 22 1.21 26.64 8.26
N GLU A 23 0.77 27.04 9.45
CA GLU A 23 -0.66 27.21 9.75
C GLU A 23 -1.31 28.26 8.84
N ALA A 24 -0.68 29.43 8.69
CA ALA A 24 -1.19 30.50 7.84
C ALA A 24 -1.31 30.09 6.37
N SER A 25 -0.37 29.28 5.86
CA SER A 25 -0.40 28.79 4.48
C SER A 25 -1.48 27.73 4.21
N THR A 26 -1.85 26.95 5.22
CA THR A 26 -2.76 25.80 5.08
C THR A 26 -4.19 26.06 5.52
N GLN A 27 -4.39 26.88 6.56
CA GLN A 27 -5.69 27.04 7.20
C GLN A 27 -6.42 28.32 6.77
N SER A 28 -5.71 29.33 6.25
CA SER A 28 -6.35 30.61 5.91
C SER A 28 -7.07 30.55 4.56
N PRO A 29 -8.38 30.87 4.49
CA PRO A 29 -9.08 30.99 3.21
C PRO A 29 -8.65 32.25 2.43
N VAL A 30 -7.96 33.19 3.08
CA VAL A 30 -7.61 34.50 2.52
C VAL A 30 -6.27 34.43 1.79
N PRO A 31 -6.20 34.68 0.46
CA PRO A 31 -4.94 34.65 -0.30
C PRO A 31 -3.88 35.62 0.23
N GLU A 32 -4.30 36.77 0.76
CA GLU A 32 -3.40 37.80 1.31
C GLU A 32 -2.67 37.35 2.60
N VAL A 33 -3.17 36.31 3.26
CA VAL A 33 -2.49 35.69 4.42
C VAL A 33 -1.64 34.50 3.99
N ARG A 34 -2.11 33.72 3.01
CA ARG A 34 -1.39 32.54 2.49
C ARG A 34 -0.11 32.92 1.74
N LYS A 35 -0.19 33.89 0.81
CA LYS A 35 0.94 34.25 -0.06
C LYS A 35 2.17 34.71 0.73
N PRO A 36 2.07 35.61 1.74
CA PRO A 36 3.23 35.98 2.54
C PRO A 36 3.81 34.81 3.33
N ALA A 37 2.97 33.92 3.85
CA ALA A 37 3.42 32.74 4.59
C ALA A 37 4.19 31.75 3.69
N GLU A 38 3.69 31.49 2.48
CA GLU A 38 4.37 30.68 1.47
C GLU A 38 5.71 31.30 1.04
N GLN A 39 5.74 32.64 0.86
CA GLN A 39 6.98 33.36 0.54
C GLN A 39 8.01 33.26 1.67
N LEU A 40 7.57 33.37 2.92
CA LEU A 40 8.43 33.20 4.09
C LEU A 40 9.02 31.78 4.13
N LEU A 41 8.19 30.75 4.01
CA LEU A 41 8.65 29.35 3.97
C LEU A 41 9.65 29.11 2.85
N LYS A 42 9.42 29.70 1.67
CA LYS A 42 10.31 29.59 0.52
C LYS A 42 11.65 30.30 0.76
N ALA A 43 11.65 31.46 1.41
CA ALA A 43 12.88 32.18 1.75
C ALA A 43 13.71 31.42 2.79
N CYS A 44 13.06 30.71 3.72
CA CYS A 44 13.72 29.87 4.72
C CYS A 44 14.37 28.61 4.14
N GLU A 45 14.04 28.18 2.92
CA GLU A 45 14.63 26.97 2.30
C GLU A 45 16.14 27.04 2.13
N GLU A 46 16.72 28.25 2.08
CA GLU A 46 18.17 28.43 1.91
C GLU A 46 18.91 28.46 3.25
N LEU A 47 18.18 28.62 4.35
CA LEU A 47 18.76 28.80 5.68
C LEU A 47 19.24 27.45 6.24
N PRO A 48 20.46 27.37 6.78
CA PRO A 48 20.90 26.25 7.59
C PRO A 48 19.91 26.00 8.74
N GLY A 49 19.67 24.74 9.06
CA GLY A 49 18.78 24.31 10.13
C GLY A 49 17.29 24.27 9.77
N TYR A 50 16.89 24.74 8.57
CA TYR A 50 15.50 24.68 8.15
C TYR A 50 14.94 23.26 8.15
N THR A 51 15.71 22.28 7.68
CA THR A 51 15.28 20.87 7.68
C THR A 51 15.14 20.32 9.10
N SER A 52 15.99 20.78 10.03
CA SER A 52 15.93 20.38 11.43
C SER A 52 14.68 20.95 12.13
N VAL A 53 14.33 22.21 11.87
CA VAL A 53 13.10 22.82 12.39
C VAL A 53 11.85 22.12 11.84
N LEU A 54 11.82 21.84 10.54
CA LEU A 54 10.69 21.10 9.94
C LEU A 54 10.56 19.69 10.53
N ALA A 55 11.67 19.00 10.79
CA ALA A 55 11.67 17.68 11.41
C ALA A 55 11.16 17.73 12.86
N ALA A 56 11.51 18.77 13.62
CA ALA A 56 10.99 18.99 14.97
C ALA A 56 9.47 19.22 14.95
N ILE A 57 8.97 20.07 14.05
CA ILE A 57 7.52 20.29 13.89
C ILE A 57 6.81 19.00 13.49
N ALA A 58 7.36 18.25 12.53
CA ALA A 58 6.79 17.00 12.04
C ALA A 58 6.66 15.93 13.13
N THR A 59 7.52 15.94 14.15
CA THR A 59 7.54 14.95 15.24
C THR A 59 6.96 15.46 16.56
N THR A 60 6.51 16.72 16.60
CA THR A 60 5.86 17.30 17.78
C THR A 60 4.38 16.93 17.78
N HIS A 61 3.99 15.87 18.50
CA HIS A 61 2.60 15.39 18.52
C HIS A 61 1.58 16.40 19.08
N ALA A 62 2.04 17.43 19.81
CA ALA A 62 1.20 18.55 20.25
C ALA A 62 0.75 19.45 19.09
N ALA A 63 1.46 19.44 17.95
CA ALA A 63 1.08 20.18 16.76
C ALA A 63 -0.06 19.46 16.00
N PRO A 64 -0.99 20.21 15.37
CA PRO A 64 -2.06 19.63 14.55
C PRO A 64 -1.53 18.74 13.43
N THR A 65 -2.25 17.66 13.14
CA THR A 65 -1.89 16.67 12.11
C THR A 65 -1.61 17.31 10.74
N ASP A 66 -2.39 18.33 10.34
CA ASP A 66 -2.20 19.04 9.08
C ASP A 66 -0.89 19.85 9.05
N ALA A 67 -0.51 20.46 10.17
CA ALA A 67 0.77 21.17 10.28
C ALA A 67 1.94 20.19 10.21
N ARG A 68 1.86 19.06 10.94
CA ARG A 68 2.89 18.00 10.88
C ARG A 68 3.03 17.42 9.47
N ALA A 69 1.90 17.06 8.83
CA ALA A 69 1.89 16.55 7.47
C ALA A 69 2.48 17.55 6.46
N THR A 70 2.18 18.84 6.63
CA THR A 70 2.73 19.91 5.78
C THR A 70 4.23 20.08 5.99
N ALA A 71 4.73 20.02 7.23
CA ALA A 71 6.15 20.02 7.50
C ALA A 71 6.88 18.86 6.79
N VAL A 72 6.30 17.65 6.80
CA VAL A 72 6.84 16.51 6.06
C VAL A 72 6.80 16.74 4.54
N ILE A 73 5.76 17.39 4.00
CA ILE A 73 5.69 17.78 2.59
C ILE A 73 6.83 18.73 2.22
N LEU A 74 7.09 19.74 3.05
CA LEU A 74 8.21 20.67 2.86
C LEU A 74 9.55 19.94 2.92
N LEU A 75 9.74 19.02 3.88
CA LEU A 75 10.92 18.16 3.95
C LEU A 75 11.13 17.38 2.66
N LYS A 76 10.10 16.74 2.10
CA LYS A 76 10.21 16.02 0.82
C LYS A 76 10.65 16.92 -0.33
N ASN A 77 10.21 18.18 -0.34
CA ASN A 77 10.68 19.17 -1.33
C ASN A 77 12.16 19.49 -1.14
N MET A 78 12.60 19.67 0.11
CA MET A 78 14.02 19.84 0.44
C MET A 78 14.86 18.64 -0.01
N VAL A 79 14.39 17.40 0.21
CA VAL A 79 15.07 16.19 -0.27
C VAL A 79 15.16 16.16 -1.80
N ARG A 80 14.09 16.56 -2.49
CA ARG A 80 14.03 16.55 -3.96
C ARG A 80 14.97 17.59 -4.59
N VAL A 81 15.06 18.77 -4.00
CA VAL A 81 15.71 19.95 -4.63
C VAL A 81 17.11 20.21 -4.08
N ARG A 82 17.32 20.07 -2.77
CA ARG A 82 18.52 20.56 -2.06
C ARG A 82 19.35 19.48 -1.35
N TRP A 83 19.00 18.20 -1.48
CA TRP A 83 19.73 17.11 -0.81
C TRP A 83 21.09 16.78 -1.43
N ARG A 84 21.23 16.98 -2.75
CA ARG A 84 22.49 16.83 -3.48
C ARG A 84 22.78 18.12 -4.23
N SER A 85 24.06 18.46 -4.33
CA SER A 85 24.48 19.57 -5.20
C SER A 85 24.14 19.23 -6.66
N ARG A 86 23.30 20.06 -7.29
CA ARG A 86 22.90 19.89 -8.69
C ARG A 86 23.36 21.10 -9.51
N GLY A 87 24.66 21.11 -9.82
CA GLY A 87 25.27 22.12 -10.69
C GLY A 87 25.33 23.51 -10.06
N GLY A 88 25.58 23.61 -8.75
CA GLY A 88 25.82 24.89 -8.06
C GLY A 88 24.59 25.77 -7.84
N ARG A 89 23.36 25.26 -8.03
CA ARG A 89 22.13 26.02 -7.77
C ARG A 89 21.71 25.91 -6.30
N GLY A 90 21.89 27.00 -5.55
CA GLY A 90 21.37 27.19 -4.20
C GLY A 90 22.14 26.44 -3.10
N ALA A 91 21.87 26.80 -1.84
CA ALA A 91 22.44 26.13 -0.67
C ALA A 91 21.96 24.66 -0.59
N VAL A 92 22.93 23.76 -0.39
CA VAL A 92 22.71 22.31 -0.20
C VAL A 92 22.56 22.03 1.29
N VAL A 93 21.67 21.11 1.65
CA VAL A 93 21.50 20.67 3.05
C VAL A 93 22.82 20.10 3.57
N GLY A 94 23.29 20.60 4.71
CA GLY A 94 24.55 20.16 5.32
C GLY A 94 24.49 18.71 5.81
N ASP A 95 25.63 18.01 5.82
CA ASP A 95 25.66 16.58 6.14
C ASP A 95 25.25 16.27 7.59
N ARG A 96 25.51 17.20 8.53
CA ARG A 96 25.02 17.12 9.91
C ARG A 96 23.49 17.13 9.98
N GLU A 97 22.84 17.99 9.19
CA GLU A 97 21.37 18.05 9.12
C GLU A 97 20.79 16.80 8.46
N LYS A 98 21.41 16.30 7.39
CA LYS A 98 21.00 15.04 6.77
C LYS A 98 21.07 13.88 7.76
N ALA A 99 22.16 13.79 8.52
CA ALA A 99 22.32 12.77 9.55
C ALA A 99 21.25 12.92 10.64
N ALA A 100 21.02 14.14 11.14
CA ALA A 100 19.97 14.41 12.13
C ALA A 100 18.58 13.99 11.61
N LEU A 101 18.22 14.30 10.37
CA LEU A 101 16.93 13.89 9.80
C LEU A 101 16.81 12.37 9.70
N ARG A 102 17.90 11.66 9.35
CA ARG A 102 17.92 10.20 9.34
C ARG A 102 17.71 9.60 10.73
N GLU A 103 18.32 10.18 11.77
CA GLU A 103 18.09 9.77 13.16
C GLU A 103 16.65 10.06 13.62
N VAL A 104 16.09 11.21 13.27
CA VAL A 104 14.69 11.54 13.56
C VAL A 104 13.75 10.52 12.92
N LEU A 105 13.99 10.13 11.66
CA LEU A 105 13.19 9.11 10.98
C LEU A 105 13.34 7.71 11.57
N ALA A 106 14.52 7.38 12.11
CA ALA A 106 14.79 6.09 12.76
C ALA A 106 14.26 6.02 14.20
N GLY A 107 14.12 7.17 14.87
CA GLY A 107 13.62 7.30 16.24
C GLY A 107 12.19 7.82 16.29
N ALA A 108 12.02 9.13 16.50
CA ALA A 108 10.72 9.77 16.73
C ALA A 108 9.71 9.53 15.59
N GLY A 109 10.16 9.48 14.34
CA GLY A 109 9.30 9.19 13.19
C GLY A 109 8.68 7.79 13.20
N MET A 110 9.27 6.83 13.92
CA MET A 110 8.73 5.48 14.11
C MET A 110 7.57 5.41 15.10
N GLU A 111 7.39 6.47 15.90
CA GLU A 111 6.36 6.54 16.96
C GLU A 111 5.11 7.31 16.54
N GLU A 112 5.05 7.79 15.30
CA GLU A 112 3.95 8.62 14.80
C GLU A 112 2.60 7.87 14.87
N PRO A 113 1.61 8.39 15.64
CA PRO A 113 0.32 7.75 15.78
C PRO A 113 -0.61 7.93 14.57
N GLU A 114 -0.48 9.05 13.83
CA GLU A 114 -1.44 9.39 12.78
C GLU A 114 -1.07 8.83 11.42
N GLU A 115 -1.95 7.99 10.87
CA GLU A 115 -1.72 7.28 9.59
C GLU A 115 -1.40 8.22 8.42
N ARG A 116 -2.05 9.38 8.39
CA ARG A 116 -1.78 10.40 7.36
C ARG A 116 -0.35 10.90 7.41
N VAL A 117 0.22 11.07 8.61
CA VAL A 117 1.60 11.53 8.80
C VAL A 117 2.57 10.37 8.58
N VAL A 118 2.26 9.17 9.07
CA VAL A 118 3.00 7.92 8.76
C VAL A 118 3.22 7.77 7.26
N SER A 119 2.15 7.94 6.46
CA SER A 119 2.21 7.85 5.00
C SER A 119 3.18 8.88 4.39
N GLN A 120 3.19 10.11 4.90
CA GLN A 120 4.11 11.16 4.43
C GLN A 120 5.57 10.86 4.83
N LEU A 121 5.78 10.40 6.07
CA LEU A 121 7.09 10.05 6.60
C LEU A 121 7.69 8.84 5.86
N ALA A 122 6.89 7.82 5.56
CA ALA A 122 7.32 6.67 4.76
C ALA A 122 7.81 7.08 3.37
N VAL A 123 7.07 7.97 2.69
CA VAL A 123 7.50 8.52 1.38
C VAL A 123 8.77 9.34 1.52
N LEU A 124 8.91 10.16 2.56
CA LEU A 124 10.13 10.92 2.84
C LEU A 124 11.33 9.97 3.04
N MET A 125 11.16 8.92 3.84
CA MET A 125 12.17 7.89 4.07
C MET A 125 12.58 7.21 2.77
N GLY A 126 11.63 6.83 1.91
CA GLY A 126 11.92 6.26 0.59
C GLY A 126 12.74 7.20 -0.31
N LYS A 127 12.40 8.50 -0.33
CA LYS A 127 13.14 9.50 -1.12
C LYS A 127 14.59 9.67 -0.65
N ILE A 128 14.81 9.70 0.66
CA ILE A 128 16.16 9.76 1.24
C ILE A 128 16.90 8.46 0.96
N ALA A 129 16.28 7.30 1.18
CA ALA A 129 16.88 5.99 0.94
C ALA A 129 17.33 5.81 -0.51
N ARG A 130 16.56 6.31 -1.49
CA ARG A 130 16.98 6.34 -2.90
C ARG A 130 18.36 6.98 -3.10
N VAL A 131 18.70 7.94 -2.26
CA VAL A 131 19.90 8.76 -2.43
C VAL A 131 21.03 8.29 -1.50
N ASP A 132 20.70 7.95 -0.26
CA ASP A 132 21.68 7.74 0.80
C ASP A 132 21.94 6.25 1.09
N TRP A 133 21.03 5.35 0.74
CA TRP A 133 21.22 3.91 0.92
C TRP A 133 21.88 3.27 -0.33
N PRO A 134 22.87 2.36 -0.18
CA PRO A 134 23.36 1.75 1.07
C PRO A 134 24.52 2.48 1.78
N GLY A 135 25.13 3.49 1.14
CA GLY A 135 26.39 4.08 1.62
C GLY A 135 26.26 4.96 2.87
N GLN A 136 25.48 6.04 2.80
CA GLN A 136 25.35 7.05 3.85
C GLN A 136 24.32 6.68 4.93
N TRP A 137 23.46 5.69 4.66
CA TRP A 137 22.45 5.23 5.61
C TRP A 137 22.40 3.69 5.76
N PRO A 138 23.51 3.06 6.18
CA PRO A 138 23.61 1.60 6.25
C PRO A 138 22.64 0.97 7.27
N GLN A 139 22.30 1.69 8.34
CA GLN A 139 21.40 1.22 9.41
C GLN A 139 19.91 1.27 9.07
N LEU A 140 19.53 1.70 7.86
CA LEU A 140 18.12 1.86 7.45
C LEU A 140 17.31 0.56 7.62
N PHE A 141 17.73 -0.53 6.97
CA PHE A 141 17.01 -1.81 7.04
C PHE A 141 17.13 -2.49 8.41
N PRO A 142 18.31 -2.52 9.07
CA PRO A 142 18.40 -2.99 10.45
C PRO A 142 17.40 -2.30 11.40
N ASN A 143 17.25 -0.98 11.32
CA ASN A 143 16.31 -0.23 12.15
C ASN A 143 14.84 -0.54 11.78
N LEU A 144 14.53 -0.66 10.48
CA LEU A 144 13.19 -1.08 10.03
C LEU A 144 12.84 -2.48 10.54
N VAL A 145 13.76 -3.44 10.44
CA VAL A 145 13.55 -4.81 10.93
C VAL A 145 13.34 -4.81 12.44
N ALA A 146 14.18 -4.11 13.21
CA ALA A 146 14.04 -4.00 14.65
C ALA A 146 12.67 -3.42 15.06
N SER A 147 12.21 -2.38 14.37
CA SER A 147 10.87 -1.80 14.58
C SER A 147 9.74 -2.75 14.20
N LEU A 148 9.90 -3.53 13.12
CA LEU A 148 8.92 -4.52 12.67
C LEU A 148 8.71 -5.64 13.70
N VAL A 149 9.79 -6.12 14.33
CA VAL A 149 9.75 -7.21 15.31
C VAL A 149 9.57 -6.72 16.76
N SER A 150 9.47 -5.41 16.99
CA SER A 150 9.41 -4.82 18.34
C SER A 150 8.14 -5.18 19.14
N GLY A 151 7.10 -5.70 18.48
CA GLY A 151 5.79 -5.93 19.08
C GLY A 151 4.97 -4.67 19.36
N ILE A 152 5.49 -3.48 19.00
CA ILE A 152 4.79 -2.20 19.19
C ILE A 152 4.00 -1.88 17.90
N PRO A 153 2.65 -1.81 17.94
CA PRO A 153 1.83 -1.67 16.73
C PRO A 153 2.19 -0.46 15.86
N ARG A 154 2.42 0.72 16.47
CA ARG A 154 2.80 1.94 15.73
C ARG A 154 4.13 1.77 14.99
N ARG A 155 5.13 1.19 15.64
CA ARG A 155 6.44 0.92 15.02
C ARG A 155 6.33 -0.13 13.92
N GLN A 156 5.50 -1.15 14.11
CA GLN A 156 5.23 -2.17 13.09
C GLN A 156 4.59 -1.53 11.85
N ARG A 157 3.54 -0.71 12.03
CA ARG A 157 2.88 0.03 10.95
C ARG A 157 3.88 0.91 10.20
N MET A 158 4.60 1.77 10.92
CA MET A 158 5.57 2.68 10.29
C MET A 158 6.69 1.91 9.59
N SER A 159 7.16 0.80 10.18
CA SER A 159 8.19 -0.04 9.55
C SER A 159 7.71 -0.67 8.25
N LEU A 160 6.50 -1.24 8.20
CA LEU A 160 5.94 -1.80 6.97
C LEU A 160 5.73 -0.72 5.90
N CYS A 161 5.13 0.42 6.26
CA CYS A 161 4.93 1.55 5.34
C CYS A 161 6.27 2.09 4.81
N GLY A 162 7.24 2.31 5.70
CA GLY A 162 8.58 2.78 5.37
C GLY A 162 9.32 1.78 4.46
N THR A 163 9.31 0.50 4.81
CA THR A 163 9.89 -0.58 4.01
C THR A 163 9.28 -0.63 2.61
N ASN A 164 7.95 -0.49 2.50
CA ASN A 164 7.26 -0.45 1.21
C ASN A 164 7.73 0.73 0.33
N GLU A 165 7.77 1.95 0.86
CA GLU A 165 8.20 3.11 0.06
C GLU A 165 9.70 3.10 -0.24
N VAL A 166 10.54 2.64 0.70
CA VAL A 166 11.99 2.45 0.47
C VAL A 166 12.23 1.45 -0.66
N LEU A 167 11.64 0.25 -0.58
CA LEU A 167 11.86 -0.77 -1.61
C LEU A 167 11.29 -0.36 -2.96
N LYS A 168 10.19 0.40 -3.00
CA LYS A 168 9.66 0.99 -4.24
C LYS A 168 10.65 1.95 -4.88
N GLU A 169 11.30 2.81 -4.10
CA GLU A 169 12.30 3.74 -4.63
C GLU A 169 13.58 3.03 -5.08
N LEU A 170 13.99 1.97 -4.36
CA LEU A 170 15.18 1.19 -4.66
C LEU A 170 14.99 0.22 -5.84
N SER A 171 13.82 -0.40 -5.98
CA SER A 171 13.54 -1.34 -7.09
C SER A 171 13.54 -0.65 -8.46
N MET A 172 13.38 0.67 -8.51
CA MET A 172 13.47 1.46 -9.74
C MET A 172 14.91 1.79 -10.15
N LYS A 173 15.92 1.49 -9.32
CA LYS A 173 17.33 1.76 -9.65
C LYS A 173 17.89 0.67 -10.57
N ARG A 174 18.49 1.08 -11.70
CA ARG A 174 18.99 0.16 -12.74
C ARG A 174 20.51 -0.09 -12.71
N ILE A 175 21.24 0.44 -11.72
CA ILE A 175 22.73 0.48 -11.73
C ILE A 175 23.33 -0.60 -10.81
N GLY A 176 24.43 -1.23 -11.27
CA GLY A 176 24.97 -2.50 -10.77
C GLY A 176 25.28 -2.61 -9.26
N PHE A 177 26.02 -1.68 -8.66
CA PHE A 177 26.40 -1.76 -7.23
C PHE A 177 25.18 -1.71 -6.30
N ASP A 178 24.24 -0.81 -6.60
CA ASP A 178 22.98 -0.69 -5.89
C ASP A 178 22.12 -1.96 -6.07
N LYS A 179 22.19 -2.61 -7.24
CA LYS A 179 21.45 -3.85 -7.53
C LYS A 179 21.94 -5.03 -6.68
N ALA A 180 23.25 -5.21 -6.52
CA ALA A 180 23.79 -6.32 -5.71
C ALA A 180 23.40 -6.17 -4.23
N SER A 181 23.51 -4.95 -3.70
CA SER A 181 23.08 -4.64 -2.33
C SER A 181 21.57 -4.86 -2.16
N PHE A 182 20.77 -4.45 -3.14
CA PHE A 182 19.32 -4.66 -3.13
C PHE A 182 18.94 -6.14 -3.14
N ILE A 183 19.56 -6.97 -3.99
CA ILE A 183 19.31 -8.42 -4.03
C ILE A 183 19.65 -9.05 -2.68
N LYS A 184 20.85 -8.79 -2.14
CA LYS A 184 21.28 -9.32 -0.85
C LYS A 184 20.27 -8.96 0.25
N THR A 185 19.93 -7.68 0.35
CA THR A 185 18.97 -7.18 1.34
C THR A 185 17.58 -7.79 1.14
N SER A 186 17.16 -8.01 -0.10
CA SER A 186 15.86 -8.64 -0.40
C SER A 186 15.79 -10.07 0.12
N VAL A 187 16.87 -10.85 -0.05
CA VAL A 187 16.97 -12.21 0.49
C VAL A 187 16.95 -12.18 2.02
N ASP A 188 17.70 -11.26 2.64
CA ASP A 188 17.78 -11.13 4.10
C ASP A 188 16.43 -10.69 4.74
N LEU A 189 15.67 -9.82 4.05
CA LEU A 189 14.38 -9.33 4.54
C LEU A 189 13.23 -10.35 4.39
N LEU A 190 13.33 -11.25 3.41
CA LEU A 190 12.22 -12.10 3.00
C LEU A 190 11.66 -12.96 4.16
N PRO A 191 12.46 -13.65 4.98
CA PRO A 191 11.93 -14.46 6.09
C PRO A 191 11.14 -13.64 7.12
N VAL A 192 11.66 -12.46 7.48
CA VAL A 192 11.02 -11.57 8.47
C VAL A 192 9.71 -11.02 7.94
N LEU A 193 9.66 -10.68 6.65
CA LEU A 193 8.43 -10.21 6.01
C LEU A 193 7.40 -11.33 5.88
N CYS A 194 7.80 -12.56 5.56
CA CYS A 194 6.90 -13.71 5.57
C CYS A 194 6.32 -13.96 6.97
N GLN A 195 7.14 -13.86 8.02
CA GLN A 195 6.66 -13.97 9.41
C GLN A 195 5.67 -12.85 9.78
N ALA A 196 5.95 -11.61 9.36
CA ALA A 196 5.04 -10.49 9.57
C ALA A 196 3.70 -10.72 8.83
N TRP A 197 3.74 -11.21 7.59
CA TRP A 197 2.57 -11.60 6.81
C TRP A 197 1.75 -12.69 7.51
N ASP A 198 2.39 -13.73 8.04
CA ASP A 198 1.72 -14.80 8.78
C ASP A 198 1.06 -14.29 10.06
N SER A 199 1.71 -13.37 10.76
CA SER A 199 1.18 -12.76 11.98
C SER A 199 -0.08 -11.93 11.69
N GLN A 200 -0.08 -11.12 10.63
CA GLN A 200 -1.28 -10.39 10.20
C GLN A 200 -2.37 -11.34 9.71
N TRP A 201 -1.98 -12.38 8.95
CA TRP A 201 -2.92 -13.36 8.44
C TRP A 201 -3.67 -14.11 9.54
N ALA A 202 -3.01 -14.48 10.65
CA ALA A 202 -3.67 -15.16 11.76
C ALA A 202 -4.87 -14.37 12.32
N ILE A 203 -4.76 -13.03 12.36
CA ILE A 203 -5.84 -12.14 12.77
C ILE A 203 -6.93 -12.08 11.69
N ILE A 204 -6.52 -11.96 10.42
CA ILE A 204 -7.44 -11.95 9.28
C ILE A 204 -8.24 -13.26 9.22
N GLU A 205 -7.61 -14.41 9.38
CA GLU A 205 -8.27 -15.71 9.35
C GLU A 205 -9.37 -15.81 10.41
N GLY A 206 -9.11 -15.30 11.62
CA GLY A 206 -10.12 -15.24 12.69
C GLY A 206 -11.32 -14.34 12.38
N LEU A 207 -11.17 -13.32 11.52
CA LEU A 207 -12.25 -12.39 11.19
C LEU A 207 -13.16 -12.88 10.04
N LEU A 208 -12.63 -13.72 9.14
CA LEU A 208 -13.36 -14.15 7.93
C LEU A 208 -14.71 -14.81 8.20
N PRO A 209 -14.88 -15.70 9.21
CA PRO A 209 -16.20 -16.27 9.54
C PRO A 209 -17.22 -15.22 9.96
N SER A 210 -16.80 -14.17 10.66
CA SER A 210 -17.67 -13.06 11.07
C SER A 210 -18.14 -12.25 9.86
N VAL A 211 -17.23 -11.94 8.93
CA VAL A 211 -17.58 -11.26 7.68
C VAL A 211 -18.54 -12.11 6.84
N ALA A 212 -18.27 -13.40 6.69
CA ALA A 212 -19.17 -14.35 6.03
C ALA A 212 -20.55 -14.45 6.73
N ALA A 213 -20.61 -14.16 8.04
CA ALA A 213 -21.85 -14.09 8.80
C ALA A 213 -22.70 -12.84 8.51
N GLY A 214 -22.12 -11.80 7.91
CA GLY A 214 -22.73 -10.46 7.79
C GLY A 214 -22.30 -9.49 8.88
N ASN A 215 -21.40 -9.91 9.79
CA ASN A 215 -20.90 -9.11 10.89
C ASN A 215 -19.57 -8.45 10.49
N VAL A 216 -19.68 -7.36 9.72
CA VAL A 216 -18.54 -6.65 9.15
C VAL A 216 -17.93 -5.69 10.20
N PRO A 217 -16.61 -5.75 10.46
CA PRO A 217 -15.92 -4.76 11.28
C PRO A 217 -16.12 -3.34 10.74
N VAL A 218 -16.44 -2.40 11.64
CA VAL A 218 -16.61 -0.99 11.28
C VAL A 218 -15.32 -0.24 11.63
N PRO A 219 -14.65 0.42 10.67
CA PRO A 219 -13.53 1.32 10.94
C PRO A 219 -13.88 2.38 12.01
N GLY A 220 -13.00 2.53 13.00
CA GLY A 220 -13.20 3.43 14.14
C GLY A 220 -14.20 2.93 15.20
N GLY A 221 -14.49 1.63 15.22
CA GLY A 221 -15.32 0.96 16.23
C GLY A 221 -14.56 0.59 17.51
N SER A 222 -15.07 -0.40 18.27
CA SER A 222 -14.43 -0.92 19.48
C SER A 222 -13.04 -1.50 19.22
N ASP A 223 -12.23 -1.66 20.28
CA ASP A 223 -10.83 -2.09 20.21
C ASP A 223 -10.59 -3.34 19.35
N GLY A 224 -11.50 -4.33 19.40
CA GLY A 224 -11.40 -5.56 18.60
C GLY A 224 -11.63 -5.36 17.10
N ALA A 225 -12.52 -4.43 16.71
CA ALA A 225 -12.75 -4.11 15.30
C ALA A 225 -11.56 -3.33 14.71
N THR A 226 -10.96 -2.45 15.51
CA THR A 226 -9.79 -1.64 15.11
C THR A 226 -8.58 -2.52 14.78
N ALA A 227 -8.30 -3.54 15.61
CA ALA A 227 -7.20 -4.48 15.34
C ALA A 227 -7.42 -5.29 14.04
N ALA A 228 -8.66 -5.69 13.75
CA ALA A 228 -8.99 -6.46 12.55
C ALA A 228 -8.84 -5.61 11.27
N VAL A 229 -9.33 -4.36 11.30
CA VAL A 229 -9.16 -3.41 10.19
C VAL A 229 -7.67 -3.16 9.93
N GLU A 230 -6.91 -2.86 10.98
CA GLU A 230 -5.46 -2.64 10.86
C GLU A 230 -4.73 -3.86 10.29
N ALA A 231 -5.09 -5.08 10.71
CA ALA A 231 -4.46 -6.29 10.22
C ALA A 231 -4.65 -6.49 8.71
N VAL A 232 -5.84 -6.17 8.16
CA VAL A 232 -6.09 -6.22 6.70
C VAL A 232 -5.23 -5.21 5.96
N SER A 233 -5.16 -3.96 6.45
CA SER A 233 -4.35 -2.92 5.82
C SER A 233 -2.84 -3.26 5.87
N LEU A 234 -2.33 -3.70 7.03
CA LEU A 234 -0.93 -4.10 7.20
C LEU A 234 -0.58 -5.37 6.41
N GLY A 235 -1.47 -6.37 6.39
CA GLY A 235 -1.33 -7.57 5.57
C GLY A 235 -1.22 -7.22 4.09
N THR A 236 -2.06 -6.31 3.61
CA THR A 236 -2.03 -5.81 2.22
C THR A 236 -0.69 -5.13 1.89
N VAL A 237 -0.16 -4.31 2.79
CA VAL A 237 1.17 -3.71 2.63
C VAL A 237 2.25 -4.78 2.61
N CYS A 238 2.18 -5.77 3.51
CA CYS A 238 3.16 -6.84 3.62
C CYS A 238 3.24 -7.69 2.34
N ILE A 239 2.10 -8.13 1.79
CA ILE A 239 2.10 -8.93 0.56
C ILE A 239 2.57 -8.10 -0.65
N LYS A 240 2.30 -6.79 -0.69
CA LYS A 240 2.85 -5.87 -1.71
C LYS A 240 4.37 -5.76 -1.63
N ILE A 241 4.93 -5.73 -0.43
CA ILE A 241 6.39 -5.76 -0.21
C ILE A 241 6.97 -7.07 -0.73
N ILE A 242 6.43 -8.20 -0.27
CA ILE A 242 6.90 -9.55 -0.65
C ILE A 242 6.87 -9.70 -2.18
N ARG A 243 5.76 -9.34 -2.83
CA ARG A 243 5.66 -9.31 -4.30
C ARG A 243 6.81 -8.52 -4.93
N ARG A 244 7.10 -7.31 -4.45
CA ARG A 244 8.19 -6.49 -5.00
C ARG A 244 9.56 -7.17 -4.84
N LEU A 245 9.79 -7.85 -3.72
CA LEU A 245 11.02 -8.62 -3.54
C LEU A 245 11.10 -9.76 -4.55
N LEU A 246 10.02 -10.52 -4.75
CA LEU A 246 9.96 -11.60 -5.74
C LEU A 246 10.25 -11.13 -7.17
N GLN A 247 9.78 -9.93 -7.53
CA GLN A 247 9.97 -9.37 -8.88
C GLN A 247 11.36 -8.81 -9.13
N PHE A 248 11.92 -8.08 -8.17
CA PHE A 248 13.11 -7.25 -8.42
C PHE A 248 14.34 -7.68 -7.63
N GLY A 249 14.16 -8.39 -6.51
CA GLY A 249 15.20 -8.66 -5.52
C GLY A 249 15.57 -10.12 -5.36
N ILE A 250 14.66 -11.04 -5.68
CA ILE A 250 14.86 -12.48 -5.52
C ILE A 250 15.14 -13.11 -6.90
N PRO A 251 16.27 -13.82 -7.07
CA PRO A 251 16.67 -14.36 -8.38
C PRO A 251 15.87 -15.59 -8.84
N GLY A 252 15.23 -16.31 -7.91
CA GLY A 252 14.45 -17.51 -8.21
C GLY A 252 13.60 -17.94 -7.01
N LEU A 253 12.67 -18.87 -7.22
CA LEU A 253 11.68 -19.27 -6.20
C LEU A 253 12.18 -20.39 -5.25
N ASP A 254 13.44 -20.77 -5.35
CA ASP A 254 14.07 -21.84 -4.54
C ASP A 254 14.52 -21.31 -3.17
N HIS A 255 13.56 -20.90 -2.34
CA HIS A 255 13.80 -20.44 -0.98
C HIS A 255 12.72 -20.99 -0.02
N PRO A 256 13.06 -21.49 1.18
CA PRO A 256 12.09 -22.10 2.10
C PRO A 256 10.90 -21.19 2.43
N SER A 257 11.15 -19.90 2.67
CA SER A 257 10.07 -18.93 2.93
C SER A 257 9.13 -18.73 1.72
N ILE A 258 9.62 -18.91 0.49
CA ILE A 258 8.79 -18.81 -0.73
C ILE A 258 7.92 -20.04 -0.87
N GLU A 259 8.46 -21.22 -0.55
CA GLU A 259 7.70 -22.47 -0.56
C GLU A 259 6.53 -22.42 0.42
N LEU A 260 6.80 -22.02 1.68
CA LEU A 260 5.77 -21.82 2.69
C LEU A 260 4.75 -20.74 2.30
N LEU A 261 5.24 -19.64 1.71
CA LEU A 261 4.38 -18.57 1.22
C LEU A 261 3.38 -19.09 0.18
N PHE A 262 3.84 -19.72 -0.90
CA PHE A 262 2.95 -20.18 -1.98
C PHE A 262 2.09 -21.39 -1.59
N SER A 263 2.55 -22.26 -0.70
CA SER A 263 1.70 -23.33 -0.17
C SER A 263 0.50 -22.78 0.61
N GLY A 264 0.70 -21.70 1.38
CA GLY A 264 -0.37 -21.06 2.14
C GLY A 264 -1.21 -20.08 1.30
N LEU A 265 -0.59 -19.29 0.43
CA LEU A 265 -1.20 -18.15 -0.24
C LEU A 265 -2.46 -18.52 -1.03
N LEU A 266 -2.48 -19.68 -1.70
CA LEU A 266 -3.67 -20.15 -2.43
C LEU A 266 -4.86 -20.36 -1.49
N HIS A 267 -4.66 -21.10 -0.40
CA HIS A 267 -5.70 -21.38 0.58
C HIS A 267 -6.21 -20.09 1.22
N ARG A 268 -5.30 -19.19 1.58
CA ARG A 268 -5.63 -17.88 2.14
C ARG A 268 -6.50 -17.07 1.18
N MET A 269 -6.14 -17.05 -0.11
CA MET A 269 -6.91 -16.36 -1.15
C MET A 269 -8.31 -16.95 -1.32
N GLN A 270 -8.42 -18.29 -1.33
CA GLN A 270 -9.71 -18.99 -1.35
C GLN A 270 -10.59 -18.60 -0.15
N SER A 271 -10.03 -18.53 1.06
CA SER A 271 -10.77 -18.16 2.27
C SER A 271 -11.34 -16.73 2.21
N VAL A 272 -10.56 -15.76 1.72
CA VAL A 272 -11.04 -14.37 1.56
C VAL A 272 -12.16 -14.32 0.52
N VAL A 273 -11.96 -14.95 -0.64
CA VAL A 273 -12.97 -14.98 -1.71
C VAL A 273 -14.27 -15.63 -1.23
N ALA A 274 -14.18 -16.78 -0.56
CA ALA A 274 -15.34 -17.48 -0.02
C ALA A 274 -16.11 -16.63 1.00
N ALA A 275 -15.41 -15.91 1.89
CA ALA A 275 -16.05 -15.04 2.86
C ALA A 275 -16.80 -13.86 2.18
N LEU A 276 -16.18 -13.23 1.17
CA LEU A 276 -16.79 -12.15 0.40
C LEU A 276 -18.02 -12.62 -0.40
N GLU A 277 -17.96 -13.80 -1.01
CA GLU A 277 -19.08 -14.37 -1.75
C GLU A 277 -20.25 -14.73 -0.84
N GLN A 278 -19.99 -15.33 0.33
CA GLN A 278 -21.02 -15.64 1.32
C GLN A 278 -21.68 -14.38 1.87
N HIS A 279 -20.89 -13.34 2.16
CA HIS A 279 -21.41 -12.03 2.55
C HIS A 279 -22.34 -11.45 1.47
N GLN A 280 -21.90 -11.43 0.21
CA GLN A 280 -22.71 -10.94 -0.91
C GLN A 280 -24.01 -11.75 -1.11
N ALA A 281 -23.95 -13.08 -0.98
CA ALA A 281 -25.13 -13.93 -1.10
C ALA A 281 -26.16 -13.63 -0.01
N LYS A 282 -25.72 -13.44 1.24
CA LYS A 282 -26.59 -13.04 2.36
C LYS A 282 -27.19 -11.65 2.17
N ALA A 283 -26.39 -10.68 1.74
CA ALA A 283 -26.87 -9.33 1.45
C ALA A 283 -27.96 -9.35 0.36
N ARG A 284 -27.80 -10.17 -0.69
CA ARG A 284 -28.83 -10.37 -1.73
C ARG A 284 -30.11 -11.01 -1.20
N ALA A 285 -29.99 -11.99 -0.29
CA ALA A 285 -31.14 -12.66 0.30
C ALA A 285 -31.93 -11.77 1.30
N ALA A 286 -31.28 -10.78 1.90
CA ALA A 286 -31.87 -9.93 2.93
C ALA A 286 -32.84 -8.85 2.40
N LEU A 287 -32.90 -8.60 1.08
CA LEU A 287 -33.89 -7.76 0.35
C LEU A 287 -34.67 -6.75 1.23
N ASN A 288 -33.97 -5.76 1.79
CA ASN A 288 -34.61 -4.62 2.45
C ASN A 288 -33.86 -3.33 2.05
N PRO A 289 -34.43 -2.48 1.17
CA PRO A 289 -33.74 -1.31 0.62
C PRO A 289 -33.77 -0.08 1.54
N ASN A 290 -34.06 -0.24 2.83
CA ASN A 290 -34.16 0.86 3.76
C ASN A 290 -33.19 0.67 4.91
N LEU A 291 -32.06 1.39 4.87
CA LEU A 291 -31.38 2.04 6.00
C LEU A 291 -30.12 2.77 5.49
N GLY A 292 -30.32 3.86 4.75
CA GLY A 292 -29.23 4.79 4.43
C GLY A 292 -28.63 5.37 5.71
N GLY A 293 -27.39 4.99 6.02
CA GLY A 293 -26.66 5.50 7.18
C GLY A 293 -25.15 5.23 7.06
N GLY A 294 -24.33 6.05 7.73
CA GLY A 294 -22.86 5.98 7.65
C GLY A 294 -22.23 4.67 8.16
N LYS A 295 -23.01 3.71 8.66
CA LYS A 295 -22.55 2.36 9.01
C LYS A 295 -22.33 1.51 7.76
N GLU A 296 -23.27 1.51 6.81
CA GLU A 296 -23.15 0.74 5.55
C GLU A 296 -21.96 1.22 4.71
N GLU A 297 -21.74 2.54 4.67
CA GLU A 297 -20.59 3.12 3.96
C GLU A 297 -19.26 2.66 4.56
N ARG A 298 -19.15 2.64 5.89
CA ARG A 298 -17.94 2.17 6.59
C ARG A 298 -17.72 0.66 6.44
N GLU A 299 -18.78 -0.13 6.45
CA GLU A 299 -18.71 -1.56 6.15
C GLU A 299 -18.27 -1.81 4.69
N ALA A 300 -18.78 -1.02 3.75
CA ALA A 300 -18.35 -1.08 2.35
C ALA A 300 -16.88 -0.73 2.15
N VAL A 301 -16.34 0.24 2.91
CA VAL A 301 -14.91 0.56 2.92
C VAL A 301 -14.09 -0.67 3.32
N PHE A 302 -14.42 -1.31 4.44
CA PHE A 302 -13.68 -2.48 4.91
C PHE A 302 -13.79 -3.68 3.96
N LEU A 303 -14.97 -3.93 3.38
CA LEU A 303 -15.14 -4.96 2.35
C LEU A 303 -14.28 -4.66 1.12
N GLY A 304 -14.11 -3.38 0.76
CA GLY A 304 -13.19 -2.94 -0.28
C GLY A 304 -11.73 -3.25 0.05
N GLU A 305 -11.30 -3.07 1.29
CA GLU A 305 -9.95 -3.42 1.74
C GLU A 305 -9.69 -4.93 1.68
N LEU A 306 -10.67 -5.77 2.06
CA LEU A 306 -10.57 -7.23 1.89
C LEU A 306 -10.51 -7.66 0.42
N GLN A 307 -11.26 -6.99 -0.46
CA GLN A 307 -11.15 -7.22 -1.90
C GLN A 307 -9.77 -6.83 -2.43
N GLU A 308 -9.22 -5.68 -2.01
CA GLU A 308 -7.86 -5.29 -2.38
C GLU A 308 -6.85 -6.32 -1.89
N LEU A 309 -6.99 -6.83 -0.66
CA LEU A 309 -6.11 -7.88 -0.14
C LEU A 309 -6.10 -9.12 -1.06
N ALA A 310 -7.28 -9.63 -1.43
CA ALA A 310 -7.40 -10.76 -2.35
C ALA A 310 -6.77 -10.47 -3.72
N GLU A 311 -6.99 -9.26 -4.27
CA GLU A 311 -6.36 -8.80 -5.50
C GLU A 311 -4.83 -8.81 -5.38
N ARG A 312 -4.26 -8.27 -4.30
CA ARG A 312 -2.80 -8.22 -4.12
C ARG A 312 -2.20 -9.62 -3.96
N MET A 313 -2.90 -10.55 -3.32
CA MET A 313 -2.50 -11.96 -3.25
C MET A 313 -2.48 -12.59 -4.65
N ALA A 314 -3.53 -12.39 -5.44
CA ALA A 314 -3.58 -12.87 -6.82
C ALA A 314 -2.46 -12.27 -7.68
N CYS A 315 -2.23 -10.95 -7.60
CA CYS A 315 -1.12 -10.29 -8.30
C CYS A 315 0.24 -10.90 -7.95
N THR A 316 0.43 -11.31 -6.69
CA THR A 316 1.71 -11.91 -6.24
C THR A 316 1.95 -13.24 -6.94
N ALA A 317 0.92 -14.08 -7.07
CA ALA A 317 1.00 -15.34 -7.82
C ALA A 317 1.18 -15.11 -9.33
N VAL A 318 0.43 -14.17 -9.92
CA VAL A 318 0.50 -13.83 -11.35
C VAL A 318 1.91 -13.37 -11.73
N ASP A 319 2.48 -12.44 -10.95
CA ASP A 319 3.80 -11.91 -11.25
C ASP A 319 4.90 -12.93 -11.00
N ALA A 320 4.82 -13.72 -9.92
CA ALA A 320 5.79 -14.77 -9.66
C ALA A 320 5.79 -15.84 -10.77
N GLN A 321 4.61 -16.21 -11.27
CA GLN A 321 4.47 -17.11 -12.41
C GLN A 321 5.08 -16.54 -13.68
N LYS A 322 4.82 -15.24 -13.94
CA LYS A 322 5.30 -14.55 -15.14
C LYS A 322 6.82 -14.39 -15.13
N ASP A 323 7.36 -13.96 -14.00
CA ASP A 323 8.77 -13.61 -13.87
C ASP A 323 9.66 -14.86 -13.66
N HIS A 324 9.10 -15.92 -13.04
CA HIS A 324 9.82 -17.17 -12.72
C HIS A 324 9.06 -18.44 -13.14
N PRO A 325 8.77 -18.64 -14.44
CA PRO A 325 7.87 -19.71 -14.88
C PRO A 325 8.35 -21.11 -14.52
N ILE A 326 9.66 -21.38 -14.61
CA ILE A 326 10.23 -22.68 -14.28
C ILE A 326 10.10 -22.96 -12.77
N GLY A 327 10.45 -21.97 -11.93
CA GLY A 327 10.35 -22.10 -10.47
C GLY A 327 8.90 -22.24 -9.99
N PHE A 328 7.95 -21.60 -10.68
CA PHE A 328 6.53 -21.62 -10.31
C PHE A 328 5.81 -22.91 -10.72
N ARG A 329 6.39 -23.74 -11.60
CA ARG A 329 5.77 -24.96 -12.14
C ARG A 329 5.16 -25.87 -11.05
N ARG A 330 5.82 -25.99 -9.88
CA ARG A 330 5.34 -26.82 -8.77
C ARG A 330 4.00 -26.36 -8.17
N TYR A 331 3.65 -25.09 -8.30
CA TYR A 331 2.39 -24.51 -7.82
C TYR A 331 1.31 -24.40 -8.92
N LEU A 332 1.73 -24.51 -10.19
CA LEU A 332 0.92 -24.16 -11.36
C LEU A 332 -0.46 -24.83 -11.37
N SER A 333 -0.51 -26.15 -11.15
CA SER A 333 -1.74 -26.92 -11.32
C SER A 333 -2.86 -26.44 -10.40
N ALA A 334 -2.55 -26.23 -9.11
CA ALA A 334 -3.51 -25.82 -8.09
C ALA A 334 -4.02 -24.39 -8.33
N TYR A 335 -3.11 -23.45 -8.61
CA TYR A 335 -3.48 -22.08 -8.93
C TYR A 335 -4.29 -21.98 -10.22
N LEU A 336 -3.91 -22.73 -11.26
CA LEU A 336 -4.63 -22.75 -12.53
C LEU A 336 -6.06 -23.27 -12.37
N SER A 337 -6.27 -24.34 -11.58
CA SER A 337 -7.61 -24.85 -11.29
C SER A 337 -8.45 -23.78 -10.59
N PHE A 338 -7.91 -23.18 -9.53
CA PHE A 338 -8.59 -22.12 -8.80
C PHE A 338 -8.99 -20.95 -9.71
N PHE A 339 -8.04 -20.36 -10.45
CA PHE A 339 -8.33 -19.22 -11.32
C PHE A 339 -9.34 -19.55 -12.43
N CYS A 340 -9.30 -20.77 -13.00
CA CYS A 340 -10.32 -21.21 -13.97
C CYS A 340 -11.71 -21.39 -13.36
N GLU A 341 -11.80 -21.92 -12.14
CA GLU A 341 -13.06 -22.05 -11.39
C GLU A 341 -13.68 -20.68 -11.10
N GLN A 342 -12.84 -19.73 -10.69
CA GLN A 342 -13.22 -18.33 -10.44
C GLN A 342 -13.77 -17.65 -11.70
N LEU A 343 -13.09 -17.79 -12.84
CA LEU A 343 -13.58 -17.27 -14.13
C LEU A 343 -14.90 -17.94 -14.56
N SER A 344 -15.03 -19.24 -14.33
CA SER A 344 -16.24 -20.00 -14.66
C SER A 344 -17.43 -19.61 -13.78
N ALA A 345 -17.20 -19.34 -12.48
CA ALA A 345 -18.23 -18.83 -11.56
C ALA A 345 -18.78 -17.47 -12.02
N MET A 346 -17.89 -16.58 -12.45
CA MET A 346 -18.27 -15.29 -13.05
C MET A 346 -19.14 -15.48 -14.29
N VAL A 347 -18.77 -16.38 -15.21
CA VAL A 347 -19.58 -16.66 -16.42
C VAL A 347 -20.95 -17.24 -16.05
N ARG A 348 -21.04 -18.17 -15.09
CA ARG A 348 -22.33 -18.72 -14.64
C ARG A 348 -23.26 -17.65 -14.09
N SER A 349 -22.72 -16.68 -13.35
CA SER A 349 -23.51 -15.55 -12.84
C SER A 349 -24.11 -14.67 -13.94
N ARG A 350 -23.51 -14.64 -15.15
CA ARG A 350 -24.09 -13.97 -16.34
C ARG A 350 -25.32 -14.69 -16.88
N VAL A 351 -25.35 -16.03 -16.84
CA VAL A 351 -26.43 -16.83 -17.44
C VAL A 351 -27.70 -16.79 -16.59
N THR A 352 -27.57 -16.62 -15.27
CA THR A 352 -28.70 -16.63 -14.33
C THR A 352 -29.41 -15.29 -14.16
N CYS A 353 -28.87 -14.19 -14.69
CA CYS A 353 -29.53 -12.88 -14.72
C CYS A 353 -30.05 -12.59 -16.15
N PRO A 354 -31.35 -12.74 -16.45
CA PRO A 354 -31.88 -12.36 -17.75
C PRO A 354 -31.76 -10.85 -17.92
N SER A 355 -31.29 -10.39 -19.08
CA SER A 355 -31.34 -8.99 -19.50
C SER A 355 -32.76 -8.46 -19.27
N LYS A 356 -32.95 -7.52 -18.34
CA LYS A 356 -34.22 -6.79 -18.27
C LYS A 356 -34.41 -6.09 -19.61
N GLY A 357 -35.49 -6.45 -20.31
CA GLY A 357 -35.86 -5.86 -21.58
C GLY A 357 -35.97 -4.35 -21.48
N VAL A 358 -35.48 -3.69 -22.53
CA VAL A 358 -35.57 -2.24 -22.75
C VAL A 358 -37.02 -1.78 -22.62
N GLY A 359 -37.27 -0.87 -21.68
CA GLY A 359 -38.58 -0.27 -21.46
C GLY A 359 -38.52 1.01 -20.62
N GLY A 360 -38.18 2.13 -21.28
CA GLY A 360 -38.63 3.51 -21.00
C GLY A 360 -38.74 4.07 -19.57
N LYS A 361 -37.89 5.09 -19.32
CA LYS A 361 -38.11 6.32 -18.52
C LYS A 361 -38.45 6.22 -17.02
N GLY A 362 -37.54 6.71 -16.20
CA GLY A 362 -37.80 7.18 -14.83
C GLY A 362 -36.52 7.60 -14.12
N ALA A 363 -36.45 8.85 -13.69
CA ALA A 363 -35.27 9.48 -13.11
C ALA A 363 -34.96 9.03 -11.66
N GLY A 364 -33.66 8.94 -11.36
CA GLY A 364 -33.00 9.25 -10.09
C GLY A 364 -33.58 8.76 -8.77
N VAL A 365 -32.97 7.74 -8.18
CA VAL A 365 -32.53 7.69 -6.77
C VAL A 365 -31.28 6.80 -6.71
N GLY A 366 -30.22 7.26 -6.03
CA GLY A 366 -28.93 6.60 -5.95
C GLY A 366 -29.00 5.19 -5.36
N ALA A 367 -28.63 4.20 -6.17
CA ALA A 367 -28.20 2.91 -5.66
C ALA A 367 -26.76 3.07 -5.19
N VAL A 368 -26.53 2.93 -3.88
CA VAL A 368 -25.18 2.79 -3.33
C VAL A 368 -24.58 1.55 -3.97
N ALA A 369 -23.70 1.76 -4.94
CA ALA A 369 -23.02 0.73 -5.69
C ALA A 369 -22.06 -0.01 -4.76
N GLY A 370 -22.57 -1.06 -4.09
CA GLY A 370 -21.75 -2.08 -3.47
C GLY A 370 -20.96 -2.81 -4.55
N GLY A 371 -19.72 -2.36 -4.81
CA GLY A 371 -18.83 -2.99 -5.77
C GLY A 371 -18.54 -4.42 -5.35
N GLY A 372 -19.20 -5.39 -6.00
CA GLY A 372 -18.89 -6.80 -5.80
C GLY A 372 -17.45 -7.11 -6.21
N LEU A 373 -16.88 -8.17 -5.62
CA LEU A 373 -15.58 -8.76 -6.03
C LEU A 373 -15.52 -8.96 -7.57
N TRP A 374 -16.67 -9.29 -8.14
CA TRP A 374 -16.96 -9.47 -9.56
C TRP A 374 -17.77 -8.31 -10.12
N ARG A 375 -17.38 -7.03 -9.90
CA ARG A 375 -18.14 -5.84 -10.34
C ARG A 375 -18.83 -6.08 -11.69
N GLU A 376 -20.12 -5.72 -11.76
CA GLU A 376 -21.14 -6.21 -12.70
C GLU A 376 -20.68 -6.55 -14.14
N ALA A 377 -21.26 -7.60 -14.71
CA ALA A 377 -20.89 -8.10 -16.03
C ALA A 377 -20.93 -7.00 -17.11
N PRO A 378 -19.92 -6.92 -18.00
CA PRO A 378 -19.91 -5.97 -19.11
C PRO A 378 -21.20 -6.06 -19.93
N GLU A 379 -21.91 -4.95 -20.06
CA GLU A 379 -22.91 -4.83 -21.13
C GLU A 379 -22.16 -4.86 -22.46
N THR A 380 -22.28 -5.98 -23.19
CA THR A 380 -21.75 -6.08 -24.55
C THR A 380 -22.64 -5.31 -25.51
N PHE A 381 -22.40 -4.01 -25.68
CA PHE A 381 -22.79 -3.34 -26.92
C PHE A 381 -21.65 -3.53 -27.93
N GLY A 382 -21.81 -4.49 -28.86
CA GLY A 382 -20.95 -4.60 -30.04
C GLY A 382 -19.60 -5.32 -29.88
N GLY A 383 -19.42 -6.16 -28.87
CA GLY A 383 -18.25 -7.05 -28.77
C GLY A 383 -16.99 -6.45 -28.12
N VAL A 384 -17.07 -5.22 -27.58
CA VAL A 384 -16.00 -4.64 -26.76
C VAL A 384 -16.44 -4.65 -25.30
N VAL A 385 -15.70 -5.38 -24.48
CA VAL A 385 -15.88 -5.40 -23.02
C VAL A 385 -15.28 -4.12 -22.45
N ASP A 386 -16.09 -3.30 -21.77
CA ASP A 386 -15.57 -2.13 -21.04
C ASP A 386 -14.66 -2.61 -19.88
N PRO A 387 -13.36 -2.30 -19.87
CA PRO A 387 -12.45 -2.68 -18.80
C PRO A 387 -12.88 -2.17 -17.41
N GLN A 388 -13.71 -1.11 -17.34
CA GLN A 388 -14.21 -0.55 -16.09
C GLN A 388 -15.33 -1.39 -15.44
N SER A 389 -15.91 -2.31 -16.20
CA SER A 389 -16.93 -3.27 -15.73
C SER A 389 -16.35 -4.56 -15.14
N ILE A 390 -15.03 -4.76 -15.15
CA ILE A 390 -14.42 -6.00 -14.64
C ILE A 390 -13.71 -5.72 -13.32
N GLY A 391 -14.05 -6.49 -12.28
CA GLY A 391 -13.38 -6.44 -10.98
C GLY A 391 -11.85 -6.67 -11.10
N PRO A 392 -11.00 -5.93 -10.37
CA PRO A 392 -9.54 -6.07 -10.41
C PRO A 392 -9.04 -7.50 -10.18
N PHE A 393 -9.70 -8.26 -9.30
CA PHE A 393 -9.40 -9.67 -9.04
C PHE A 393 -9.60 -10.54 -10.30
N CYS A 394 -10.68 -10.32 -11.05
CA CYS A 394 -10.95 -11.03 -12.30
C CYS A 394 -9.86 -10.77 -13.35
N ILE A 395 -9.36 -9.54 -13.43
CA ILE A 395 -8.24 -9.18 -14.31
C ILE A 395 -7.02 -10.02 -13.98
N GLN A 396 -6.75 -10.26 -12.68
CA GLN A 396 -5.65 -11.14 -12.26
C GLN A 396 -5.90 -12.60 -12.65
N CYS A 397 -7.14 -13.10 -12.49
CA CYS A 397 -7.51 -14.45 -12.92
C CYS A 397 -7.27 -14.65 -14.43
N MET A 398 -7.73 -13.72 -15.25
CA MET A 398 -7.52 -13.75 -16.71
C MET A 398 -6.03 -13.65 -17.06
N SER A 399 -5.30 -12.75 -16.40
CA SER A 399 -3.86 -12.56 -16.62
C SER A 399 -3.08 -13.84 -16.29
N PHE A 400 -3.43 -14.53 -15.21
CA PHE A 400 -2.83 -15.81 -14.85
C PHE A 400 -3.00 -16.84 -15.97
N VAL A 401 -4.24 -17.08 -16.41
CA VAL A 401 -4.53 -18.05 -17.47
C VAL A 401 -3.85 -17.66 -18.79
N ALA A 402 -3.87 -16.38 -19.16
CA ALA A 402 -3.23 -15.88 -20.38
C ALA A 402 -1.71 -16.11 -20.34
N ASN A 403 -1.06 -15.87 -19.19
CA ASN A 403 0.36 -16.15 -19.00
C ASN A 403 0.67 -17.64 -19.17
N VAL A 404 -0.20 -18.52 -18.65
CA VAL A 404 -0.02 -19.97 -18.81
C VAL A 404 -0.04 -20.37 -20.29
N VAL A 405 -1.09 -19.98 -21.00
CA VAL A 405 -1.29 -20.34 -22.41
C VAL A 405 -0.17 -19.79 -23.30
N SER A 406 0.35 -18.60 -22.98
CA SER A 406 1.39 -17.93 -23.77
C SER A 406 2.81 -18.40 -23.45
N CYS A 407 3.02 -19.12 -22.34
CA CYS A 407 4.35 -19.52 -21.90
C CYS A 407 4.76 -20.87 -22.50
N SER A 408 5.82 -20.88 -23.30
CA SER A 408 6.39 -22.11 -23.89
C SER A 408 6.81 -23.14 -22.85
N SER A 409 7.15 -22.71 -21.63
CA SER A 409 7.56 -23.59 -20.53
C SER A 409 6.40 -24.40 -19.95
N TYR A 410 5.14 -24.08 -20.25
CA TYR A 410 3.97 -24.80 -19.75
C TYR A 410 3.23 -25.60 -20.82
N ARG A 411 3.88 -25.85 -21.96
CA ARG A 411 3.21 -26.46 -23.12
C ARG A 411 2.59 -27.83 -22.80
N GLU A 412 3.26 -28.67 -22.01
CA GLU A 412 2.76 -30.00 -21.65
C GLU A 412 1.57 -29.92 -20.69
N GLU A 413 1.64 -29.04 -19.70
CA GLU A 413 0.60 -28.83 -18.70
C GLU A 413 -0.67 -28.22 -19.31
N VAL A 414 -0.51 -27.31 -20.29
CA VAL A 414 -1.61 -26.76 -21.09
C VAL A 414 -2.27 -27.86 -21.91
N LEU A 415 -1.50 -28.68 -22.60
CA LEU A 415 -2.03 -29.78 -23.42
C LEU A 415 -2.81 -30.81 -22.58
N GLN A 416 -2.32 -31.13 -21.37
CA GLN A 416 -3.03 -32.04 -20.45
C GLN A 416 -4.35 -31.46 -19.93
N LYS A 417 -4.42 -30.16 -19.61
CA LYS A 417 -5.68 -29.54 -19.14
C LYS A 417 -6.68 -29.26 -20.26
N VAL A 418 -6.23 -28.92 -21.47
CA VAL A 418 -7.10 -28.72 -22.64
C VAL A 418 -7.77 -30.03 -23.08
N GLN A 419 -7.21 -31.19 -22.74
CA GLN A 419 -7.86 -32.48 -22.96
C GLN A 419 -8.97 -32.81 -21.93
N LEU A 420 -9.09 -32.03 -20.84
CA LEU A 420 -10.01 -32.26 -19.73
C LEU A 420 -11.13 -31.21 -19.60
N CYS A 421 -11.02 -30.08 -20.31
CA CYS A 421 -12.08 -29.06 -20.45
C CYS A 421 -12.73 -29.18 -21.82
#